data_AF-A0A800BNH6-F1
#
_entry.id   AF-A0A800BNH6-F1
#
_cell.length_a   1.000
_cell.length_b   1.000
_cell.length_c   1.000
_cell.angle_alpha   90.00
_cell.angle_beta   90.00
_cell.angle_gamma   90.00
#
_symmetry.space_group_name_H-M   'P 1'
#
loop_
_entity.id
_entity.type
_entity.pdbx_description
1 polymer ?
#
loop_
_entity_poly.entity_id
_entity_poly.type
_entity_poly.pdbx_seq_one_letter_code
_entity_poly.pdbx_strand_id
1 'polypeptide(L)'
;MKAYELLTKNIEDIFAILENQKSLLNYLRKGGDPPLLRECVSVCPYRHRLREILLEAIHVLEESKKAFKSKQLEALRKKLIKVLAETA
;
A
#
# COMPACT_ATOMS: atom_id res chain seq x y z
N MET A 1 -19.76 -27.84 -6.79
CA MET A 1 -20.17 -26.73 -5.89
C MET A 1 -19.11 -25.62 -5.78
N LYS A 2 -17.81 -25.93 -5.65
CA LYS A 2 -16.73 -24.92 -5.52
C LYS A 2 -16.66 -23.83 -6.60
N ALA A 3 -17.01 -24.14 -7.85
CA ALA A 3 -16.93 -23.17 -8.96
C ALA A 3 -18.02 -22.08 -8.87
N TYR A 4 -19.22 -22.42 -8.39
CA TYR A 4 -20.32 -21.47 -8.24
C TYR A 4 -20.05 -20.53 -7.07
N GLU A 5 -19.55 -21.07 -5.95
CA GLU A 5 -19.11 -20.29 -4.79
C GLU A 5 -17.98 -19.31 -5.15
N LEU A 6 -17.02 -19.74 -5.95
CA LEU A 6 -15.94 -18.87 -6.45
C LEU A 6 -16.49 -17.76 -7.36
N LEU A 7 -17.45 -18.08 -8.24
CA LEU A 7 -18.08 -17.12 -9.12
C LEU A 7 -18.86 -16.06 -8.33
N THR A 8 -19.66 -16.49 -7.35
CA THR A 8 -20.41 -15.61 -6.47
C THR A 8 -19.48 -14.65 -5.72
N LYS A 9 -18.39 -15.17 -5.15
CA LYS A 9 -17.40 -14.33 -4.46
C LYS A 9 -16.77 -13.30 -5.39
N ASN A 10 -16.38 -13.70 -6.60
CA ASN A 10 -15.81 -12.76 -7.58
C ASN A 10 -16.81 -11.66 -7.97
N ILE A 11 -18.10 -12.02 -8.10
CA ILE A 11 -19.17 -11.06 -8.42
C ILE A 11 -19.34 -10.07 -7.27
N GLU A 12 -19.37 -10.54 -6.02
CA GLU A 12 -19.43 -9.70 -4.82
C GLU A 12 -18.24 -8.74 -4.72
N ASP A 13 -17.02 -9.25 -4.99
CA ASP A 13 -15.80 -8.44 -5.01
C ASP A 13 -15.86 -7.34 -6.07
N ILE A 14 -16.38 -7.65 -7.27
CA ILE A 14 -16.58 -6.66 -8.35
C ILE A 14 -17.60 -5.60 -7.93
N PHE A 15 -18.71 -6.00 -7.31
CA PHE A 15 -19.72 -5.05 -6.84
C PHE A 15 -19.16 -4.11 -5.76
N ALA A 16 -18.36 -4.63 -4.84
CA ALA A 16 -17.71 -3.83 -3.80
C ALA A 16 -16.77 -2.77 -4.41
N ILE A 17 -16.02 -3.14 -5.46
CA ILE A 17 -15.14 -2.22 -6.19
C ILE A 17 -15.96 -1.12 -6.89
N LEU A 18 -17.04 -1.48 -7.56
CA LEU A 18 -17.90 -0.53 -8.28
C LEU A 18 -18.58 0.47 -7.33
N GLU A 19 -19.06 0.03 -6.17
CA GLU A 19 -19.65 0.93 -5.17
C GLU A 19 -18.61 1.87 -4.56
N ASN A 20 -17.38 1.39 -4.33
CA ASN A 20 -16.29 2.27 -3.92
C ASN A 20 -16.02 3.35 -4.97
N GLN A 21 -15.87 2.99 -6.25
CA GLN A 21 -15.68 3.95 -7.33
C GLN A 21 -16.81 4.98 -7.45
N LYS A 22 -18.06 4.55 -7.29
CA LYS A 22 -19.24 5.43 -7.29
C LYS A 22 -19.21 6.42 -6.13
N SER A 23 -18.80 6.00 -4.93
CA SER A 23 -18.66 6.88 -3.78
C SER A 23 -17.62 7.99 -4.03
N LEU A 24 -16.52 7.64 -4.69
CA LEU A 24 -15.44 8.57 -5.06
C LEU A 24 -15.89 9.58 -6.11
N LEU A 25 -16.58 9.12 -7.15
CA LEU A 25 -17.14 10.01 -8.18
C LEU A 25 -18.17 10.98 -7.58
N ASN A 26 -18.98 10.53 -6.62
CA ASN A 26 -19.94 11.38 -5.92
C ASN A 26 -19.25 12.41 -5.03
N TYR A 27 -18.13 12.05 -4.39
CA TYR A 27 -17.33 12.98 -3.59
C TYR A 27 -16.71 14.08 -4.47
N LEU A 28 -16.12 13.70 -5.60
CA LEU A 28 -15.57 14.64 -6.60
C LEU A 28 -16.65 15.56 -7.17
N ARG A 29 -17.83 15.01 -7.48
CA ARG A 29 -18.98 15.78 -7.97
C ARG A 29 -19.45 16.85 -6.97
N LYS A 30 -19.32 16.60 -5.67
CA LYS A 30 -19.71 17.54 -4.60
C LYS A 30 -18.71 18.68 -4.39
N GLY A 31 -17.63 18.74 -5.20
CA GLY A 31 -16.62 19.79 -5.10
C GLY A 31 -15.72 19.65 -3.87
N GLY A 32 -15.59 18.43 -3.32
CA GLY A 32 -14.61 18.15 -2.28
C GLY A 32 -13.20 18.41 -2.81
N ASP A 33 -12.38 19.11 -2.01
CA ASP A 33 -10.95 19.28 -2.24
C ASP A 33 -10.28 17.89 -2.44
N PRO A 34 -9.13 17.75 -3.12
CA PRO A 34 -8.56 16.44 -3.42
C PRO A 34 -7.58 15.86 -2.37
N PRO A 35 -7.81 15.89 -1.03
CA PRO A 35 -7.10 14.99 -0.12
C PRO A 35 -7.49 13.51 -0.31
N LEU A 36 -8.76 13.21 -0.62
CA LEU A 36 -9.23 11.81 -0.72
C LEU A 36 -8.72 11.07 -1.95
N LEU A 37 -8.35 11.78 -3.02
CA LEU A 37 -7.69 11.15 -4.19
C LEU A 37 -6.29 10.63 -3.83
N ARG A 38 -5.63 11.23 -2.84
CA ARG A 38 -4.35 10.74 -2.31
C ARG A 38 -4.55 9.45 -1.52
N GLU A 39 -5.68 9.32 -0.83
CA GLU A 39 -6.12 8.09 -0.16
C GLU A 39 -6.65 7.02 -1.13
N CYS A 40 -7.23 7.37 -2.28
CA CYS A 40 -7.55 6.37 -3.31
C CYS A 40 -6.30 5.63 -3.81
N VAL A 41 -5.15 6.30 -3.83
CA VAL A 41 -3.87 5.64 -4.12
C VAL A 41 -3.32 4.89 -2.89
N SER A 42 -3.78 5.18 -1.67
CA SER A 42 -3.37 4.49 -0.44
C SER A 42 -4.13 3.17 -0.18
N VAL A 43 -5.33 2.99 -0.74
CA VAL A 43 -6.10 1.72 -0.68
C VAL A 43 -5.65 0.70 -1.74
N CYS A 44 -4.50 0.89 -2.38
CA CYS A 44 -3.91 -0.16 -3.19
C CYS A 44 -3.32 -1.23 -2.25
N PRO A 45 -3.90 -2.46 -2.15
CA PRO A 45 -3.40 -3.49 -1.25
C PRO A 45 -1.94 -3.86 -1.56
N TYR A 46 -1.50 -3.68 -2.80
CA TYR A 46 -0.12 -3.87 -3.23
C TYR A 46 0.84 -2.81 -2.65
N ARG A 47 0.40 -1.56 -2.50
CA ARG A 47 1.20 -0.51 -1.85
C ARG A 47 1.33 -0.73 -0.35
N HIS A 48 0.24 -1.16 0.31
CA HIS A 48 0.30 -1.52 1.73
C HIS A 48 1.28 -2.67 1.97
N ARG A 49 1.14 -3.74 1.18
CA ARG A 49 2.03 -4.90 1.25
C ARG A 49 3.48 -4.55 0.93
N LEU A 50 3.71 -3.68 -0.06
CA LEU A 50 5.05 -3.18 -0.39
C LEU A 50 5.64 -2.37 0.76
N ARG A 51 4.84 -1.53 1.43
CA ARG A 51 5.26 -0.75 2.60
C ARG A 51 5.66 -1.67 3.76
N GLU A 52 4.86 -2.69 4.06
CA GLU A 52 5.18 -3.68 5.09
C GLU A 52 6.48 -4.42 4.80
N ILE A 53 6.64 -4.92 3.57
CA ILE A 53 7.87 -5.62 3.13
C ILE A 53 9.09 -4.68 3.20
N LEU A 54 8.93 -3.40 2.85
CA LEU A 54 10.01 -2.42 2.96
C LEU A 54 10.41 -2.14 4.42
N LEU A 55 9.45 -2.09 5.33
CA LEU A 55 9.72 -1.95 6.76
C LEU A 55 10.44 -3.17 7.33
N GLU A 56 10.01 -4.38 6.96
CA GLU A 56 10.70 -5.62 7.32
C GLU A 56 12.13 -5.66 6.77
N ALA A 57 12.32 -5.27 5.50
CA ALA A 57 13.65 -5.19 4.89
C ALA A 57 14.56 -4.19 5.63
N ILE A 58 14.05 -3.02 6.00
CA ILE A 58 14.78 -2.04 6.81
C ILE A 58 15.18 -2.63 8.15
N HIS A 59 14.28 -3.35 8.82
CA HIS A 59 14.55 -4.00 10.10
C HIS A 59 15.66 -5.05 9.99
N VAL A 60 15.58 -5.94 8.99
CA VAL A 60 16.63 -6.94 8.72
C VAL A 60 17.98 -6.28 8.38
N LEU A 61 17.96 -5.17 7.63
CA LEU A 61 19.16 -4.39 7.34
C LEU A 61 19.76 -3.74 8.61
N GLU A 62 18.93 -3.32 9.56
CA GLU A 62 19.39 -2.82 10.87
C GLU A 62 20.08 -3.89 11.71
N GLU A 63 19.48 -5.07 11.82
CA GLU A 63 20.06 -6.20 12.55
C GLU A 63 21.35 -6.69 11.86
N SER A 64 21.36 -6.75 10.53
CA SER A 64 22.55 -7.08 9.74
C SER A 64 23.66 -6.04 9.92
N LYS A 65 23.33 -4.74 10.02
CA LYS A 65 24.32 -3.71 10.33
C LYS A 65 24.93 -3.90 11.72
N LYS A 66 24.15 -4.26 12.73
CA LYS A 66 24.68 -4.53 14.09
C LYS A 66 25.73 -5.65 14.06
N ALA A 67 25.51 -6.67 13.22
CA ALA A 67 26.43 -7.79 13.05
C ALA A 67 27.67 -7.47 12.18
N PHE A 68 27.52 -6.68 11.10
CA PHE A 68 28.59 -6.51 10.10
C PHE A 68 29.25 -5.12 10.03
N LYS A 69 28.70 -4.09 10.71
CA LYS A 69 29.18 -2.68 10.66
C LYS A 69 29.35 -2.10 9.23
N SER A 70 28.61 -2.62 8.25
CA SER A 70 28.74 -2.19 6.85
C SER A 70 28.17 -0.78 6.61
N LYS A 71 29.01 0.11 6.06
CA LYS A 71 28.62 1.47 5.65
C LYS A 71 27.62 1.48 4.49
N GLN A 72 27.66 0.47 3.62
CA GLN A 72 26.73 0.35 2.49
C GLN A 72 25.32 -0.04 2.94
N LEU A 73 25.20 -0.92 3.94
CA LEU A 73 23.90 -1.29 4.53
C LEU A 73 23.24 -0.09 5.22
N GLU A 74 24.02 0.73 5.91
CA GLU A 74 23.51 1.95 6.54
C GLU A 74 23.01 2.98 5.51
N ALA A 75 23.74 3.15 4.40
CA ALA A 75 23.32 4.05 3.32
C ALA A 75 22.03 3.56 2.66
N LEU A 76 21.89 2.24 2.43
CA LEU A 76 20.68 1.65 1.86
C LEU A 76 19.48 1.83 2.80
N ARG A 77 19.64 1.51 4.09
CA ARG A 77 18.62 1.73 5.12
C ARG A 77 18.11 3.17 5.14
N LYS A 78 19.02 4.17 5.17
CA LYS A 78 18.65 5.59 5.17
C LYS A 78 17.86 5.99 3.92
N LYS A 79 18.24 5.47 2.75
CA LYS A 79 17.49 5.71 1.49
C LYS A 79 16.08 5.14 1.57
N LEU A 80 15.93 3.90 2.07
CA LEU A 80 14.62 3.25 2.18
C LEU A 80 13.70 3.96 3.18
N ILE A 81 14.23 4.38 4.34
CA ILE A 81 13.47 5.18 5.32
C ILE A 81 13.02 6.51 4.71
N LYS A 82 13.90 7.20 3.99
CA LYS A 82 13.58 8.47 3.34
C LYS A 82 12.45 8.32 2.32
N VAL A 83 12.54 7.30 1.45
CA VAL A 83 11.48 7.03 0.46
C VAL A 83 10.16 6.69 1.14
N LEU A 84 10.17 5.93 2.24
CA LEU A 84 8.95 5.64 3.01
C LEU A 84 8.35 6.87 3.68
N ALA A 85 9.18 7.81 4.16
CA ALA A 85 8.70 9.05 4.76
C ALA A 85 8.13 10.03 3.72
N GLU A 86 8.67 10.04 2.50
CA GLU A 86 8.20 10.88 1.39
C GLU A 86 6.92 10.32 0.71
N THR A 87 6.62 9.03 0.92
CA THR A 87 5.45 8.34 0.34
C THR A 87 4.35 8.04 1.35
N ALA A 88 4.53 8.41 2.62
CA ALA A 88 3.50 8.42 3.67
C ALA A 88 2.60 9.65 3.57
#